data_AF-A0A6I2J3J0-F1
#
_entry.id   AF-A0A6I2J3J0-F1
#
_cell.length_a   1.000
_cell.length_b   1.000
_cell.length_c   1.000
_cell.angle_alpha   90.00
_cell.angle_beta   90.00
_cell.angle_gamma   90.00
#
_symmetry.space_group_name_H-M   'P 1'
#
loop_
_entity.id
_entity.type
_entity.pdbx_description
1 polymer ?
#
loop_
_entity_poly.entity_id
_entity_poly.type
_entity_poly.pdbx_seq_one_letter_code
_entity_poly.pdbx_strand_id
1 'polypeptide(L)'
;MANGQQVHATITTTDGAGNTATATADHSVSLDYVATADITIHQISGDDILNAAESQKPTTTISGTVGGDARVHDVVTLTVNGHEFTGTVQPMPNGQLGYAIDVNTADLANGQQVHASITTTDYAGNTATATADHGVSVDYVATADITIHQIAVDDIINATESMKPTTTVTGTVGGDARVHDVITLTVNGHEFTGTVQPMPDGHLGYAIDVNTADLANGQQVHATITTTDGAGNTATATADHSVSLDYVAT
;
A
#
# COMPACT_ATOMS: atom_id res chain seq x y z
N MET A 1 -25.21 -19.17 -27.18
CA MET A 1 -25.54 -19.00 -28.61
C MET A 1 -26.86 -19.69 -28.89
N ALA A 2 -27.97 -18.94 -28.91
CA ALA A 2 -29.27 -19.48 -29.31
C ALA A 2 -29.37 -19.38 -30.85
N ASN A 3 -29.77 -20.50 -31.49
CA ASN A 3 -30.03 -20.60 -32.93
C ASN A 3 -30.80 -19.38 -33.44
N GLY A 4 -30.21 -18.64 -34.38
CA GLY A 4 -30.87 -17.52 -35.04
C GLY A 4 -32.21 -17.97 -35.62
N GLN A 5 -33.30 -17.40 -35.12
CA GLN A 5 -34.61 -17.64 -35.68
C GLN A 5 -34.68 -16.90 -37.01
N GLN A 6 -35.00 -17.61 -38.09
CA GLN A 6 -35.31 -16.98 -39.36
C GLN A 6 -36.81 -16.70 -39.46
N VAL A 7 -37.13 -15.47 -39.84
CA VAL A 7 -38.46 -15.07 -40.26
C VAL A 7 -38.50 -15.19 -41.78
N HIS A 8 -39.31 -16.11 -42.28
CA HIS A 8 -39.59 -16.27 -43.71
C HIS A 8 -40.93 -15.60 -44.04
N ALA A 9 -40.90 -14.60 -44.92
CA ALA A 9 -42.07 -13.93 -45.46
C ALA A 9 -42.30 -14.36 -46.90
N THR A 10 -43.55 -14.68 -47.24
CA THR A 10 -43.99 -15.05 -48.58
C THR A 10 -45.23 -14.23 -48.94
N ILE A 11 -45.29 -13.72 -50.16
CA ILE A 11 -46.50 -13.15 -50.75
C ILE A 11 -46.77 -13.80 -52.10
N THR A 12 -48.01 -14.23 -52.33
CA THR A 12 -48.47 -14.71 -53.63
C THR A 12 -49.59 -13.80 -54.10
N THR A 13 -49.48 -13.31 -55.33
CA THR A 13 -50.51 -12.51 -55.99
C THR A 13 -51.08 -13.27 -57.17
N THR A 14 -52.32 -12.97 -57.55
CA THR A 14 -52.99 -13.53 -58.72
C THR A 14 -53.62 -12.41 -59.51
N ASP A 15 -53.35 -12.35 -60.82
CA ASP A 15 -53.98 -11.35 -61.70
C ASP A 15 -55.42 -11.75 -62.09
N GLY A 16 -56.14 -10.84 -62.74
CA GLY A 16 -57.52 -11.08 -63.18
C GLY A 16 -57.68 -12.17 -64.25
N ALA A 17 -56.58 -12.63 -64.86
CA ALA A 17 -56.56 -13.73 -65.83
C ALA A 17 -56.20 -15.08 -65.18
N GLY A 18 -55.87 -15.09 -63.87
CA GLY A 18 -55.53 -16.30 -63.11
C GLY A 18 -54.04 -16.63 -63.03
N ASN A 19 -53.14 -15.75 -63.50
CA ASN A 19 -51.69 -15.98 -63.38
C ASN A 19 -51.21 -15.65 -61.97
N THR A 20 -50.37 -16.49 -61.38
CA THR A 20 -49.82 -16.27 -60.03
C THR A 20 -48.34 -15.89 -60.05
N ALA A 21 -47.94 -15.00 -59.15
CA ALA A 21 -46.53 -14.71 -58.86
C ALA A 21 -46.28 -14.77 -57.35
N THR A 22 -45.15 -15.33 -56.94
CA THR A 22 -44.73 -15.40 -55.54
C THR A 22 -43.41 -14.66 -55.35
N ALA A 23 -43.33 -13.88 -54.29
CA ALA A 23 -42.08 -13.28 -53.81
C ALA A 23 -41.84 -13.72 -52.37
N THR A 24 -40.58 -13.94 -52.04
CA THR A 24 -40.15 -14.36 -50.70
C THR A 24 -39.08 -13.41 -50.16
N ALA A 25 -39.04 -13.25 -48.84
CA ALA A 25 -38.01 -12.49 -48.13
C ALA A 25 -37.67 -13.20 -46.83
N ASP A 26 -36.37 -13.31 -46.53
CA ASP A 26 -35.87 -13.91 -45.30
C ASP A 26 -35.20 -12.85 -44.43
N HIS A 27 -35.45 -12.90 -43.12
CA HIS A 27 -34.79 -12.04 -42.14
C HIS A 27 -34.30 -12.88 -40.96
N SER A 28 -33.03 -12.72 -40.58
CA SER A 28 -32.45 -13.39 -39.42
C SER A 28 -32.63 -12.56 -38.15
N VAL A 29 -33.09 -13.19 -37.09
CA VAL A 29 -33.16 -12.62 -35.74
C VAL A 29 -32.24 -13.41 -34.82
N SER A 30 -31.36 -12.72 -34.10
CA SER A 30 -30.58 -13.30 -33.00
C SER A 30 -31.27 -13.04 -31.67
N LEU A 31 -31.22 -14.01 -30.77
CA LEU A 31 -31.73 -13.88 -29.42
C LEU A 31 -30.56 -13.71 -28.46
N ASP A 32 -30.61 -12.63 -27.67
CA ASP A 32 -29.67 -12.34 -26.60
C ASP A 32 -30.46 -11.99 -25.35
N TYR A 33 -30.28 -12.79 -24.30
CA TYR A 33 -31.08 -12.74 -23.07
C TYR A 33 -30.22 -12.53 -21.82
N VAL A 34 -28.90 -12.44 -21.97
CA VAL A 34 -27.97 -12.53 -20.84
C VAL A 34 -26.88 -11.49 -21.01
N ALA A 35 -26.88 -10.50 -20.11
CA ALA A 35 -25.72 -9.67 -19.86
C ALA A 35 -24.87 -10.28 -18.72
N THR A 36 -23.58 -9.99 -18.72
CA THR A 36 -22.66 -10.31 -17.62
C THR A 36 -21.96 -9.06 -17.11
N ALA A 37 -21.53 -9.08 -15.86
CA ALA A 37 -20.77 -8.00 -15.25
C ALA A 37 -19.77 -8.59 -14.27
N ASP A 38 -18.60 -7.96 -14.20
CA ASP A 38 -17.57 -8.25 -13.19
C ASP A 38 -17.01 -6.92 -12.67
N ILE A 39 -16.61 -6.88 -11.40
CA ILE A 39 -15.93 -5.74 -10.78
C ILE A 39 -14.91 -6.23 -9.77
N THR A 40 -13.78 -5.54 -9.67
CA THR A 40 -12.75 -5.78 -8.65
C THR A 40 -12.36 -4.47 -7.99
N ILE A 41 -11.72 -4.54 -6.82
CA ILE A 41 -11.08 -3.40 -6.16
C ILE A 41 -9.59 -3.75 -6.05
N HIS A 42 -8.72 -2.85 -6.48
CA HIS A 42 -7.27 -2.98 -6.28
C HIS A 42 -6.88 -2.56 -4.86
N GLN A 43 -5.65 -2.90 -4.51
CA GLN A 43 -5.02 -2.48 -3.27
C GLN A 43 -5.19 -0.97 -3.04
N ILE A 44 -5.67 -0.62 -1.85
CA ILE A 44 -5.89 0.76 -1.39
C ILE A 44 -4.60 1.24 -0.73
N SER A 45 -4.26 2.53 -0.86
CA SER A 45 -3.00 3.15 -0.40
C SER A 45 -1.69 2.50 -0.90
N GLY A 46 -1.77 1.45 -1.73
CA GLY A 46 -0.60 0.72 -2.24
C GLY A 46 -0.17 -0.46 -1.35
N ASP A 47 -0.69 -0.57 -0.12
CA ASP A 47 -0.39 -1.64 0.83
C ASP A 47 -1.62 -2.17 1.61
N ASP A 48 -2.83 -1.67 1.36
CA ASP A 48 -4.07 -1.91 2.14
C ASP A 48 -4.01 -1.43 3.60
N ILE A 49 -3.09 -0.51 3.90
CA ILE A 49 -2.94 0.10 5.21
C ILE A 49 -2.95 1.62 5.06
N LEU A 50 -3.91 2.31 5.66
CA LEU A 50 -3.90 3.76 5.68
C LEU A 50 -2.93 4.24 6.75
N ASN A 51 -1.80 4.81 6.33
CA ASN A 51 -0.80 5.33 7.25
C ASN A 51 -1.08 6.76 7.74
N ALA A 52 -0.28 7.28 8.67
CA ALA A 52 -0.49 8.61 9.25
C ALA A 52 -0.48 9.71 8.19
N ALA A 53 0.50 9.70 7.28
CA ALA A 53 0.63 10.71 6.24
C ALA A 53 -0.51 10.63 5.21
N GLU A 54 -0.95 9.42 4.87
CA GLU A 54 -2.06 9.19 3.96
C GLU A 54 -3.39 9.61 4.57
N SER A 55 -3.59 9.36 5.87
CA SER A 55 -4.80 9.78 6.60
C SER A 55 -5.05 11.29 6.56
N GLN A 56 -4.00 12.09 6.34
CA GLN A 56 -4.08 13.54 6.22
C GLN A 56 -4.45 14.02 4.82
N LYS A 57 -4.41 13.15 3.80
CA LYS A 57 -4.88 13.50 2.46
C LYS A 57 -6.40 13.67 2.50
N PRO A 58 -6.98 14.67 1.81
CA PRO A 58 -8.43 14.85 1.79
C PRO A 58 -9.17 13.67 1.13
N THR A 59 -8.55 13.09 0.10
CA THR A 59 -9.08 11.95 -0.65
C THR A 59 -8.02 10.88 -0.89
N THR A 60 -8.50 9.64 -1.04
CA THR A 60 -7.74 8.48 -1.49
C THR A 60 -8.42 7.92 -2.72
N THR A 61 -7.66 7.79 -3.81
CA THR A 61 -8.15 7.20 -5.06
C THR A 61 -8.26 5.69 -4.91
N ILE A 62 -9.46 5.15 -5.11
CA ILE A 62 -9.73 3.72 -5.17
C ILE A 62 -9.89 3.33 -6.63
N SER A 63 -9.18 2.30 -7.05
CA SER A 63 -9.25 1.80 -8.43
C SER A 63 -9.63 0.33 -8.47
N GLY A 64 -10.00 -0.13 -9.66
CA GLY A 64 -10.38 -1.52 -9.90
C GLY A 64 -10.58 -1.79 -11.39
N THR A 65 -10.77 -3.05 -11.74
CA THR A 65 -11.16 -3.47 -13.11
C THR A 65 -12.63 -3.81 -13.18
N VAL A 66 -13.19 -3.72 -14.38
CA VAL A 66 -14.54 -4.19 -14.70
C VAL A 66 -14.51 -5.12 -15.90
N GLY A 67 -15.51 -5.99 -16.02
CA GLY A 67 -15.60 -7.00 -17.07
C GLY A 67 -17.04 -7.33 -17.49
N GLY A 68 -17.18 -8.37 -18.31
CA GLY A 68 -18.45 -8.73 -18.93
C GLY A 68 -18.87 -7.74 -20.02
N ASP A 69 -20.12 -7.30 -19.97
CA ASP A 69 -20.69 -6.31 -20.90
C ASP A 69 -20.41 -4.86 -20.51
N ALA A 70 -19.62 -4.63 -19.45
CA ALA A 70 -19.21 -3.29 -18.99
C ALA A 70 -18.58 -2.47 -20.12
N ARG A 71 -18.96 -1.19 -20.20
CA ARG A 71 -18.49 -0.25 -21.22
C ARG A 71 -17.96 1.03 -20.60
N VAL A 72 -17.10 1.72 -21.34
CA VAL A 72 -16.70 3.09 -21.00
C VAL A 72 -17.95 3.94 -20.78
N HIS A 73 -17.93 4.73 -19.71
CA HIS A 73 -19.05 5.55 -19.22
C HIS A 73 -20.14 4.82 -18.42
N ASP A 74 -20.09 3.50 -18.26
CA ASP A 74 -20.91 2.83 -17.25
C ASP A 74 -20.56 3.38 -15.86
N VAL A 75 -21.57 3.53 -15.00
CA VAL A 75 -21.40 4.13 -13.67
C VAL A 75 -20.95 3.07 -12.67
N VAL A 76 -19.87 3.37 -11.98
CA VAL A 76 -19.39 2.60 -10.82
C VAL A 76 -19.71 3.39 -9.56
N THR A 77 -20.26 2.71 -8.56
CA THR A 77 -20.57 3.29 -7.25
C THR A 77 -19.75 2.59 -6.17
N LEU A 78 -18.98 3.34 -5.41
CA LEU A 78 -18.30 2.90 -4.19
C LEU A 78 -19.10 3.37 -2.98
N THR A 79 -19.28 2.49 -1.99
CA THR A 79 -19.83 2.84 -0.69
C THR A 79 -18.78 2.61 0.38
N VAL A 80 -18.47 3.66 1.14
CA VAL A 80 -17.49 3.63 2.23
C VAL A 80 -18.08 4.38 3.42
N ASN A 81 -18.09 3.75 4.59
CA ASN A 81 -18.68 4.35 5.81
C ASN A 81 -20.13 4.88 5.61
N GLY A 82 -20.89 4.21 4.73
CA GLY A 82 -22.27 4.60 4.39
C GLY A 82 -22.40 5.80 3.43
N HIS A 83 -21.29 6.35 2.92
CA HIS A 83 -21.28 7.39 1.90
C HIS A 83 -21.04 6.80 0.51
N GLU A 84 -21.76 7.30 -0.49
CA GLU A 84 -21.63 6.89 -1.89
C GLU A 84 -20.70 7.83 -2.68
N PHE A 85 -19.82 7.23 -3.49
CA PHE A 85 -18.90 7.89 -4.40
C PHE A 85 -19.05 7.29 -5.78
N THR A 86 -19.34 8.10 -6.78
CA THR A 86 -19.59 7.63 -8.14
C THR A 86 -18.50 8.06 -9.09
N GLY A 87 -18.15 7.17 -10.01
CA GLY A 87 -17.35 7.51 -11.19
C GLY A 87 -17.79 6.69 -12.38
N THR A 88 -16.99 6.73 -13.44
CA THR A 88 -17.30 6.03 -14.68
C THR A 88 -16.18 5.08 -15.07
N VAL A 89 -16.56 3.99 -15.73
CA VAL A 89 -15.62 3.08 -16.37
C VAL A 89 -14.82 3.82 -17.45
N GLN A 90 -13.52 3.57 -17.48
CA GLN A 90 -12.55 4.15 -18.39
C GLN A 90 -11.55 3.10 -18.90
N PRO A 91 -10.91 3.32 -20.06
CA PRO A 91 -9.83 2.45 -20.54
C PRO A 91 -8.60 2.51 -19.64
N MET A 92 -8.00 1.36 -19.35
CA MET A 92 -6.72 1.25 -18.64
C MET A 92 -5.55 1.08 -19.62
N PRO A 93 -4.30 1.41 -19.22
CA PRO A 93 -3.12 1.30 -20.09
C PRO A 93 -2.85 -0.11 -20.65
N ASN A 94 -3.30 -1.15 -19.95
CA ASN A 94 -3.14 -2.55 -20.35
C ASN A 94 -4.24 -3.04 -21.31
N GLY A 95 -5.15 -2.16 -21.74
CA GLY A 95 -6.26 -2.48 -22.65
C GLY A 95 -7.51 -3.05 -21.98
N GLN A 96 -7.50 -3.23 -20.64
CA GLN A 96 -8.70 -3.58 -19.88
C GLN A 96 -9.56 -2.33 -19.59
N LEU A 97 -10.79 -2.55 -19.13
CA LEU A 97 -11.63 -1.50 -18.57
C LEU A 97 -11.48 -1.48 -17.05
N GLY A 98 -11.54 -0.29 -16.47
CA GLY A 98 -11.48 -0.12 -15.02
C GLY A 98 -12.05 1.22 -14.59
N TYR A 99 -11.86 1.56 -13.33
CA TYR A 99 -12.31 2.83 -12.76
C TYR A 99 -11.27 3.37 -11.78
N ALA A 100 -11.35 4.67 -11.51
CA ALA A 100 -10.61 5.34 -10.45
C ALA A 100 -11.56 6.39 -9.84
N ILE A 101 -11.87 6.25 -8.56
CA ILE A 101 -12.84 7.09 -7.85
C ILE A 101 -12.17 7.60 -6.58
N ASP A 102 -12.15 8.92 -6.41
CA ASP A 102 -11.68 9.55 -5.18
C ASP A 102 -12.73 9.41 -4.08
N VAL A 103 -12.33 8.76 -2.99
CA VAL A 103 -13.13 8.61 -1.77
C VAL A 103 -12.55 9.52 -0.69
N ASN A 104 -13.39 10.09 0.17
CA ASN A 104 -12.90 10.85 1.32
C ASN A 104 -12.05 9.93 2.21
N THR A 105 -10.82 10.33 2.50
CA THR A 105 -9.92 9.52 3.32
C THR A 105 -10.47 9.29 4.73
N ALA A 106 -11.21 10.27 5.27
CA ALA A 106 -11.88 10.13 6.56
C ALA A 106 -12.95 9.03 6.56
N ASP A 107 -13.63 8.78 5.44
CA ASP A 107 -14.61 7.69 5.35
C ASP A 107 -13.88 6.34 5.30
N LEU A 108 -12.74 6.24 4.61
CA LEU A 108 -11.89 5.04 4.64
C LEU A 108 -11.35 4.75 6.05
N ALA A 109 -10.86 5.76 6.76
CA ALA A 109 -10.33 5.62 8.11
C ALA A 109 -11.37 5.09 9.11
N ASN A 110 -12.62 5.53 8.98
CA ASN A 110 -13.71 5.14 9.90
C ASN A 110 -14.43 3.85 9.47
N GLY A 111 -14.57 3.62 8.16
CA GLY A 111 -15.33 2.49 7.60
C GLY A 111 -14.50 1.23 7.40
N GLN A 112 -13.22 1.36 7.03
CA GLN A 112 -12.26 0.26 6.82
C GLN A 112 -12.70 -0.87 5.86
N GLN A 113 -13.78 -0.63 5.12
CA GLN A 113 -14.36 -1.53 4.13
C GLN A 113 -14.92 -0.70 2.98
N VAL A 114 -14.69 -1.18 1.76
CA VAL A 114 -15.12 -0.55 0.53
C VAL A 114 -16.00 -1.53 -0.22
N HIS A 115 -17.23 -1.11 -0.50
CA HIS A 115 -18.17 -1.86 -1.31
C HIS A 115 -18.25 -1.22 -2.69
N ALA A 116 -17.89 -1.95 -3.73
CA ALA A 116 -18.01 -1.49 -5.11
C ALA A 116 -19.21 -2.16 -5.79
N SER A 117 -19.90 -1.42 -6.65
CA SER A 117 -20.94 -1.95 -7.52
C SER A 117 -20.89 -1.31 -8.91
N ILE A 118 -21.25 -2.10 -9.91
CA ILE A 118 -21.48 -1.63 -11.29
C ILE A 118 -22.76 -2.29 -11.80
N THR A 119 -23.56 -1.52 -12.54
CA THR A 119 -24.64 -2.06 -13.36
C THR A 119 -24.39 -1.68 -14.82
N THR A 120 -24.34 -2.69 -15.69
CA THR A 120 -24.11 -2.52 -17.13
C THR A 120 -25.31 -2.98 -17.94
N THR A 121 -25.40 -2.51 -19.18
CA THR A 121 -26.43 -2.90 -20.15
C THR A 121 -25.77 -3.33 -21.46
N ASP A 122 -26.08 -4.54 -21.93
CA ASP A 122 -25.55 -5.07 -23.18
C ASP A 122 -26.16 -4.34 -24.42
N TYR A 123 -25.90 -4.84 -25.64
CA TYR A 123 -26.45 -4.22 -26.85
C TYR A 123 -27.92 -4.60 -27.11
N ALA A 124 -28.38 -5.71 -26.54
CA ALA A 124 -29.76 -6.18 -26.63
C ALA A 124 -30.68 -5.52 -25.58
N GLY A 125 -30.11 -4.78 -24.62
CA GLY A 125 -30.81 -4.10 -23.54
C GLY A 125 -30.92 -4.91 -22.25
N ASN A 126 -30.24 -6.06 -22.14
CA ASN A 126 -30.22 -6.82 -20.89
C ASN A 126 -29.25 -6.16 -19.90
N THR A 127 -29.62 -6.17 -18.62
CA THR A 127 -28.82 -5.57 -17.55
C THR A 127 -28.15 -6.62 -16.67
N ALA A 128 -26.94 -6.34 -16.22
CA ALA A 128 -26.24 -7.15 -15.21
C ALA A 128 -25.59 -6.25 -14.15
N THR A 129 -25.57 -6.75 -12.91
CA THR A 129 -24.95 -6.06 -11.78
C THR A 129 -23.87 -6.94 -11.18
N ALA A 130 -22.72 -6.34 -10.84
CA ALA A 130 -21.64 -6.98 -10.10
C ALA A 130 -21.26 -6.15 -8.89
N THR A 131 -20.78 -6.82 -7.84
CA THR A 131 -20.34 -6.21 -6.60
C THR A 131 -19.03 -6.81 -6.12
N ALA A 132 -18.22 -6.03 -5.42
CA ALA A 132 -16.99 -6.49 -4.76
C ALA A 132 -16.80 -5.78 -3.43
N ASP A 133 -16.19 -6.46 -2.47
CA ASP A 133 -15.85 -5.92 -1.15
C ASP A 133 -14.33 -5.98 -0.96
N HIS A 134 -13.76 -4.94 -0.35
CA HIS A 134 -12.33 -4.88 -0.05
C HIS A 134 -12.07 -4.19 1.27
N GLY A 135 -11.23 -4.80 2.10
CA GLY A 135 -10.85 -4.27 3.41
C GLY A 135 -9.61 -3.37 3.34
N VAL A 136 -9.56 -2.38 4.21
CA VAL A 136 -8.36 -1.56 4.46
C VAL A 136 -8.15 -1.47 5.96
N SER A 137 -6.91 -1.58 6.42
CA SER A 137 -6.57 -1.39 7.83
C SER A 137 -5.99 0.00 8.08
N VAL A 138 -5.83 0.39 9.34
CA VAL A 138 -5.21 1.67 9.71
C VAL A 138 -4.03 1.40 10.62
N ASP A 139 -2.93 2.07 10.35
CA ASP A 139 -1.74 2.05 11.20
C ASP A 139 -1.09 3.43 11.14
N TYR A 140 -1.16 4.19 12.23
CA TYR A 140 -0.69 5.57 12.26
C TYR A 140 0.61 5.75 13.03
N VAL A 141 1.16 4.69 13.62
CA VAL A 141 2.21 4.84 14.64
C VAL A 141 3.28 3.77 14.47
N ALA A 142 4.46 4.24 14.06
CA ALA A 142 5.69 3.50 14.26
C ALA A 142 6.22 3.73 15.68
N THR A 143 7.01 2.80 16.16
CA THR A 143 7.72 2.84 17.44
C THR A 143 9.22 2.61 17.22
N ALA A 144 10.03 3.20 18.09
CA ALA A 144 11.47 3.03 18.08
C ALA A 144 11.98 3.06 19.51
N ASP A 145 12.98 2.23 19.79
CA ASP A 145 13.74 2.24 21.04
C ASP A 145 15.23 2.09 20.71
N ILE A 146 16.10 2.73 21.50
CA ILE A 146 17.55 2.56 21.43
C ILE A 146 18.15 2.65 22.81
N THR A 147 19.17 1.83 23.08
CA THR A 147 19.99 1.89 24.30
C THR A 147 21.45 2.00 23.92
N ILE A 148 22.27 2.46 24.85
CA ILE A 148 23.73 2.36 24.77
C ILE A 148 24.16 1.47 25.93
N HIS A 149 24.92 0.41 25.65
CA HIS A 149 25.54 -0.41 26.68
C HIS A 149 26.75 0.31 27.29
N GLN A 150 27.24 -0.26 28.38
CA GLN A 150 28.50 0.12 28.98
C GLN A 150 29.62 0.25 27.93
N ILE A 151 30.31 1.38 27.96
CA ILE A 151 31.42 1.72 27.06
C ILE A 151 32.72 1.24 27.70
N ALA A 152 33.61 0.68 26.88
CA ALA A 152 34.71 -0.15 27.35
C ALA A 152 34.17 -1.33 28.20
N VAL A 153 34.76 -1.62 29.34
CA VAL A 153 34.29 -2.71 30.23
C VAL A 153 33.51 -2.16 31.43
N ASP A 154 33.69 -0.89 31.76
CA ASP A 154 33.29 -0.30 33.05
C ASP A 154 32.84 1.18 32.98
N ASP A 155 32.58 1.73 31.79
CA ASP A 155 32.30 3.16 31.55
C ASP A 155 33.46 4.10 31.92
N ILE A 156 34.67 3.56 31.96
CA ILE A 156 35.91 4.30 32.20
C ILE A 156 36.86 4.03 31.03
N ILE A 157 37.36 5.08 30.39
CA ILE A 157 38.48 4.95 29.46
C ILE A 157 39.77 5.09 30.26
N ASN A 158 40.47 3.98 30.44
CA ASN A 158 41.76 3.99 31.11
C ASN A 158 42.92 4.36 30.18
N ALA A 159 44.12 4.53 30.73
CA ALA A 159 45.32 4.87 29.97
C ALA A 159 45.68 3.86 28.85
N THR A 160 45.31 2.59 28.99
CA THR A 160 45.55 1.58 27.95
C THR A 160 44.50 1.69 26.85
N GLU A 161 43.23 1.86 27.23
CA GLU A 161 42.13 2.02 26.29
C GLU A 161 42.24 3.31 25.49
N SER A 162 42.68 4.42 26.11
CA SER A 162 42.88 5.71 25.44
C SER A 162 43.94 5.67 24.33
N MET A 163 44.82 4.66 24.32
CA MET A 163 45.79 4.45 23.25
C MET A 163 45.20 3.68 22.06
N LYS A 164 44.03 3.06 22.19
CA LYS A 164 43.35 2.38 21.07
C LYS A 164 42.78 3.45 20.12
N PRO A 165 42.90 3.28 18.79
CA PRO A 165 42.35 4.24 17.84
C PRO A 165 40.83 4.36 17.96
N THR A 166 40.14 3.25 18.19
CA THR A 166 38.70 3.17 18.34
C THR A 166 38.28 2.37 19.57
N THR A 167 37.09 2.68 20.06
CA THR A 167 36.35 1.94 21.07
C THR A 167 34.98 1.60 20.49
N THR A 168 34.64 0.31 20.47
CA THR A 168 33.35 -0.14 19.98
C THR A 168 32.26 0.22 20.99
N VAL A 169 31.28 0.99 20.56
CA VAL A 169 30.06 1.28 21.31
C VAL A 169 28.97 0.33 20.83
N THR A 170 28.32 -0.35 21.77
CA THR A 170 27.22 -1.27 21.47
C THR A 170 25.94 -0.84 22.16
N GLY A 171 24.81 -1.39 21.71
CA GLY A 171 23.51 -1.13 22.30
C GLY A 171 22.44 -2.03 21.67
N THR A 172 21.23 -2.00 22.23
CA THR A 172 20.05 -2.67 21.68
C THR A 172 19.13 -1.69 21.00
N VAL A 173 18.29 -2.18 20.09
CA VAL A 173 17.20 -1.42 19.46
C VAL A 173 15.90 -2.20 19.55
N GLY A 174 14.78 -1.49 19.51
CA GLY A 174 13.43 -2.06 19.64
C GLY A 174 12.36 -1.30 18.86
N GLY A 175 11.10 -1.63 19.11
CA GLY A 175 9.96 -1.16 18.33
C GLY A 175 9.97 -1.75 16.91
N ASP A 176 9.79 -0.89 15.92
CA ASP A 176 9.77 -1.25 14.50
C ASP A 176 11.16 -1.25 13.85
N ALA A 177 12.23 -1.19 14.66
CA ALA A 177 13.59 -1.29 14.17
C ALA A 177 13.83 -2.61 13.43
N ARG A 178 14.46 -2.53 12.26
CA ARG A 178 14.78 -3.68 11.40
C ARG A 178 16.27 -3.73 11.12
N VAL A 179 16.77 -4.93 10.83
CA VAL A 179 18.15 -5.10 10.35
C VAL A 179 18.38 -4.17 9.16
N HIS A 180 19.53 -3.50 9.15
CA HIS A 180 19.91 -2.46 8.19
C HIS A 180 19.35 -1.04 8.42
N ASP A 181 18.49 -0.82 9.42
CA ASP A 181 18.17 0.55 9.84
C ASP A 181 19.44 1.26 10.29
N VAL A 182 19.55 2.55 9.95
CA VAL A 182 20.76 3.34 10.22
C VAL A 182 20.72 3.88 11.64
N ILE A 183 21.84 3.73 12.35
CA ILE A 183 22.09 4.32 13.65
C ILE A 183 23.19 5.34 13.52
N THR A 184 23.01 6.47 14.19
CA THR A 184 24.00 7.54 14.28
C THR A 184 24.38 7.73 15.74
N LEU A 185 25.69 7.66 16.03
CA LEU A 185 26.26 8.07 17.30
C LEU A 185 26.94 9.43 17.10
N THR A 186 26.67 10.38 17.99
CA THR A 186 27.37 11.66 18.04
C THR A 186 28.21 11.73 19.31
N VAL A 187 29.52 11.93 19.14
CA VAL A 187 30.49 12.00 20.24
C VAL A 187 31.42 13.17 19.97
N ASN A 188 31.54 14.09 20.92
CA ASN A 188 32.37 15.30 20.76
C ASN A 188 32.06 16.10 19.46
N GLY A 189 30.79 16.08 19.02
CA GLY A 189 30.35 16.73 17.79
C GLY A 189 30.69 16.00 16.48
N HIS A 190 31.29 14.81 16.56
CA HIS A 190 31.56 13.95 15.41
C HIS A 190 30.51 12.85 15.29
N GLU A 191 30.12 12.53 14.06
CA GLU A 191 29.13 11.48 13.76
C GLU A 191 29.80 10.16 13.37
N PHE A 192 29.28 9.07 13.91
CA PHE A 192 29.67 7.70 13.60
C PHE A 192 28.41 6.92 13.25
N THR A 193 28.39 6.32 12.07
CA THR A 193 27.21 5.59 11.60
C THR A 193 27.44 4.09 11.57
N GLY A 194 26.37 3.36 11.81
CA GLY A 194 26.31 1.92 11.63
C GLY A 194 24.91 1.48 11.33
N THR A 195 24.69 0.16 11.34
CA THR A 195 23.37 -0.41 11.05
C THR A 195 22.94 -1.36 12.16
N VAL A 196 21.63 -1.46 12.34
CA VAL A 196 21.02 -2.51 13.15
C VAL A 196 21.42 -3.88 12.62
N GLN A 197 21.80 -4.77 13.53
CA GLN A 197 22.18 -6.14 13.25
C GLN A 197 21.60 -7.10 14.31
N PRO A 198 21.43 -8.39 13.98
CA PRO A 198 21.09 -9.41 14.97
C PRO A 198 22.22 -9.58 16.00
N MET A 199 21.84 -9.66 17.27
CA MET A 199 22.76 -9.93 18.38
C MET A 199 22.74 -11.40 18.80
N PRO A 200 23.81 -11.91 19.45
CA PRO A 200 23.90 -13.32 19.87
C PRO A 200 22.80 -13.78 20.84
N ASP A 201 22.17 -12.85 21.55
CA ASP A 201 21.07 -13.09 22.48
C ASP A 201 19.69 -13.19 21.80
N GLY A 202 19.63 -13.00 20.48
CA GLY A 202 18.41 -13.04 19.67
C GLY A 202 17.67 -11.70 19.55
N HIS A 203 18.16 -10.64 20.21
CA HIS A 203 17.63 -9.29 20.04
C HIS A 203 18.31 -8.55 18.88
N LEU A 204 17.76 -7.39 18.51
CA LEU A 204 18.42 -6.47 17.57
C LEU A 204 19.27 -5.46 18.34
N GLY A 205 20.39 -5.06 17.75
CA GLY A 205 21.25 -4.04 18.33
C GLY A 205 22.25 -3.51 17.31
N TYR A 206 23.32 -2.88 17.80
CA TYR A 206 24.41 -2.38 16.97
C TYR A 206 25.78 -2.49 17.64
N ALA A 207 26.82 -2.39 16.82
CA ALA A 207 28.20 -2.21 17.23
C ALA A 207 28.85 -1.20 16.29
N ILE A 208 29.25 -0.04 16.81
CA ILE A 208 29.81 1.07 16.03
C ILE A 208 31.15 1.45 16.65
N ASP A 209 32.21 1.45 15.85
CA ASP A 209 33.51 1.92 16.28
C ASP A 209 33.54 3.45 16.31
N VAL A 210 33.73 3.99 17.51
CA VAL A 210 33.89 5.43 17.76
C VAL A 210 35.36 5.72 18.01
N ASN A 211 35.87 6.87 17.56
CA ASN A 211 37.23 7.30 17.88
C ASN A 211 37.38 7.42 19.40
N THR A 212 38.35 6.73 19.99
CA THR A 212 38.56 6.80 21.46
C THR A 212 38.92 8.21 21.91
N ALA A 213 39.60 8.99 21.06
CA ALA A 213 39.90 10.40 21.33
C ALA A 213 38.63 11.27 21.44
N ASP A 214 37.58 10.98 20.66
CA ASP A 214 36.31 11.70 20.75
C ASP A 214 35.56 11.33 22.04
N LEU A 215 35.60 10.07 22.46
CA LEU A 215 35.08 9.66 23.77
C LEU A 215 35.81 10.34 24.93
N ALA A 216 37.14 10.45 24.84
CA ALA A 216 37.93 11.09 25.88
C ALA A 216 37.67 12.61 25.99
N ASN A 217 37.46 13.29 24.86
CA ASN A 217 37.21 14.73 24.85
C ASN A 217 35.75 15.10 25.12
N GLY A 218 34.81 14.27 24.68
CA GLY A 218 33.36 14.53 24.78
C GLY A 218 32.71 13.94 26.03
N GLN A 219 33.17 12.77 26.49
CA GLN A 219 32.65 12.04 27.67
C GLN A 219 31.14 11.72 27.66
N GLN A 220 30.47 11.95 26.53
CA GLN A 220 29.04 11.71 26.30
C GLN A 220 28.86 11.14 24.90
N VAL A 221 28.03 10.12 24.79
CA VAL A 221 27.59 9.50 23.54
C VAL A 221 26.11 9.73 23.39
N HIS A 222 25.71 10.37 22.29
CA HIS A 222 24.32 10.53 21.89
C HIS A 222 24.03 9.54 20.77
N ALA A 223 23.13 8.58 20.99
CA ALA A 223 22.69 7.64 19.98
C ALA A 223 21.32 8.05 19.43
N THR A 224 21.13 7.90 18.13
CA THR A 224 19.84 8.11 17.45
C THR A 224 19.60 6.99 16.45
N ILE A 225 18.36 6.50 16.40
CA ILE A 225 17.84 5.63 15.35
C ILE A 225 16.56 6.24 14.77
N THR A 226 16.36 6.11 13.47
CA THR A 226 15.05 6.33 12.84
C THR A 226 14.64 5.05 12.13
N THR A 227 13.46 4.55 12.46
CA THR A 227 12.89 3.30 11.92
C THR A 227 11.70 3.64 11.02
N THR A 228 11.27 2.67 10.21
CA THR A 228 10.03 2.73 9.44
C THR A 228 9.26 1.43 9.60
N ASP A 229 7.99 1.51 9.99
CA ASP A 229 7.13 0.34 10.20
C ASP A 229 6.68 -0.30 8.87
N GLY A 230 5.68 -1.18 8.93
CA GLY A 230 5.15 -1.86 7.73
C GLY A 230 4.27 -0.95 6.86
N ALA A 231 3.59 0.01 7.48
CA ALA A 231 2.68 0.96 6.84
C ALA A 231 3.40 2.21 6.30
N GLY A 232 4.69 2.38 6.62
CA GLY A 232 5.49 3.52 6.20
C GLY A 232 5.51 4.68 7.20
N ASN A 233 5.00 4.51 8.42
CA ASN A 233 5.19 5.52 9.46
C ASN A 233 6.64 5.48 9.96
N THR A 234 7.17 6.63 10.38
CA THR A 234 8.53 6.72 10.92
C THR A 234 8.53 7.04 12.40
N ALA A 235 9.51 6.49 13.12
CA ALA A 235 9.74 6.79 14.52
C ALA A 235 11.22 7.01 14.78
N THR A 236 11.55 7.94 15.68
CA THR A 236 12.91 8.24 16.08
C THR A 236 13.05 8.01 17.58
N ALA A 237 14.11 7.32 17.98
CA ALA A 237 14.50 7.17 19.37
C ALA A 237 15.91 7.67 19.60
N THR A 238 16.16 8.21 20.79
CA THR A 238 17.46 8.70 21.20
C THR A 238 17.84 8.16 22.57
N ALA A 239 19.13 8.00 22.80
CA ALA A 239 19.69 7.65 24.11
C ALA A 239 21.00 8.39 24.34
N ASP A 240 21.25 8.75 25.60
CA ASP A 240 22.48 9.42 26.03
C ASP A 240 23.21 8.53 27.04
N HIS A 241 24.53 8.45 26.92
CA HIS A 241 25.35 7.67 27.85
C HIS A 241 26.69 8.34 28.10
N SER A 242 27.06 8.44 29.37
CA SER A 242 28.30 9.10 29.81
C SER A 242 29.44 8.10 29.99
N VAL A 243 30.66 8.51 29.66
CA VAL A 243 31.89 7.77 29.94
C VAL A 243 32.86 8.66 30.71
N SER A 244 33.59 8.10 31.66
CA SER A 244 34.58 8.83 32.46
C SER A 244 36.02 8.46 32.07
N LEU A 245 37.00 9.18 32.60
CA LEU A 245 38.43 8.97 32.31
C LEU A 245 39.19 8.62 33.58
N ASP A 246 40.02 7.59 33.53
CA ASP A 246 40.99 7.30 34.60
C ASP A 246 42.38 6.93 34.04
N TYR A 247 43.30 7.88 34.11
CA TYR A 247 44.67 7.68 33.63
C TYR A 247 45.66 7.27 34.73
N VAL A 248 45.20 7.10 35.97
CA VAL A 248 46.06 6.75 37.10
C VAL A 248 45.76 5.34 37.59
N ALA A 249 46.81 4.53 37.71
CA ALA A 249 46.69 3.24 38.40
C ALA A 249 46.48 3.53 39.90
N THR A 250 45.29 3.25 40.41
CA THR A 250 45.02 3.19 41.86
C THR A 250 44.96 1.75 42.36
#